data_AF-A0A7S1MMF6-F1
#
_entry.id   AF-A0A7S1MMF6-F1
#
_cell.length_a   1.000
_cell.length_b   1.000
_cell.length_c   1.000
_cell.angle_alpha   90.00
_cell.angle_beta   90.00
_cell.angle_gamma   90.00
#
_symmetry.space_group_name_H-M   'P 1'
#
loop_
_entity.id
_entity.type
_entity.pdbx_description
1 polymer ?
#
loop_
_entity_poly.entity_id
_entity_poly.type
_entity_poly.pdbx_seq_one_letter_code
_entity_poly.pdbx_strand_id
1 'polypeptide(L)'
;VEAALTTALIVLFLLFPTLVEVNGEMLRCEDIDLGPRRGVRSFLVADRAVECGTGRHDAYARAATLQFFGYVLFVPLFAVGVVKAHALVTGSLDAARRAFFFL
;
A
#
# COMPACT_ATOMS: atom_id res chain seq x y z
N VAL A 1 -8.15 -7.17 24.34
CA VAL A 1 -8.57 -6.36 23.16
C VAL A 1 -7.49 -5.35 22.78
N GLU A 2 -6.95 -4.59 23.74
CA GLU A 2 -5.90 -3.59 23.49
C GLU A 2 -4.65 -4.18 22.82
N ALA A 3 -4.09 -5.29 23.36
CA ALA A 3 -2.92 -5.93 22.77
C ALA A 3 -3.13 -6.37 21.30
N ALA A 4 -4.32 -6.88 20.95
CA ALA A 4 -4.62 -7.29 19.58
C ALA A 4 -4.71 -6.10 18.62
N LEU A 5 -5.26 -4.96 19.08
CA LEU A 5 -5.33 -3.72 18.33
C LEU A 5 -3.95 -3.13 18.07
N THR A 6 -3.10 -3.10 19.10
CA THR A 6 -1.71 -2.63 18.97
C THR A 6 -0.92 -3.53 18.04
N THR A 7 -1.02 -4.86 18.18
CA THR A 7 -0.34 -5.79 17.27
C THR A 7 -0.82 -5.63 15.83
N ALA A 8 -2.13 -5.45 15.60
CA ALA A 8 -2.66 -5.19 14.27
C ALA A 8 -2.08 -3.91 13.66
N LEU A 9 -2.00 -2.81 14.43
CA LEU A 9 -1.38 -1.56 14.00
C LEU A 9 0.10 -1.74 13.66
N ILE A 10 0.87 -2.41 14.52
CA ILE A 10 2.29 -2.70 14.27
C ILE A 10 2.45 -3.49 12.96
N VAL A 11 1.67 -4.55 12.77
CA VAL A 11 1.70 -5.36 11.54
C VAL A 11 1.32 -4.53 10.31
N LEU A 12 0.28 -3.70 10.39
CA LEU A 12 -0.14 -2.79 9.32
C LEU A 12 0.99 -1.82 8.93
N PHE A 13 1.69 -1.25 9.90
CA PHE A 13 2.82 -0.33 9.66
C PHE A 13 4.05 -1.05 9.12
N LEU A 14 4.36 -2.26 9.60
CA LEU A 14 5.47 -3.07 9.09
C LEU A 14 5.23 -3.52 7.64
N LEU A 15 4.00 -3.87 7.29
CA LEU A 15 3.63 -4.27 5.93
C LEU A 15 3.48 -3.08 4.97
N PHE A 16 3.28 -1.87 5.50
CA PHE A 16 3.08 -0.66 4.73
C PHE A 16 4.15 -0.42 3.64
N PRO A 17 5.46 -0.39 3.95
CA PRO A 17 6.49 -0.14 2.93
C PRO A 17 6.47 -1.20 1.83
N THR A 18 6.37 -2.48 2.19
CA THR A 18 6.36 -3.59 1.22
C THR A 18 5.13 -3.54 0.32
N LEU A 19 3.95 -3.25 0.87
CA LEU A 19 2.73 -3.13 0.06
C LEU A 19 2.78 -1.89 -0.85
N VAL A 20 3.35 -0.78 -0.38
CA VAL A 20 3.57 0.41 -1.20
C VAL A 20 4.53 0.11 -2.35
N GLU A 21 5.62 -0.58 -2.08
CA GLU A 21 6.63 -0.97 -3.07
C GLU A 21 6.03 -1.88 -4.15
N VAL A 22 5.36 -2.97 -3.75
CA VAL A 22 4.74 -3.93 -4.69
C VAL A 22 3.65 -3.26 -5.53
N ASN A 23 2.83 -2.39 -4.95
CA ASN A 23 1.85 -1.64 -5.74
C ASN A 23 2.54 -0.66 -6.70
N GLY A 24 3.68 -0.07 -6.30
CA GLY A 24 4.49 0.79 -7.16
C GLY A 24 5.08 0.04 -8.36
N GLU A 25 5.55 -1.19 -8.17
CA GLU A 25 6.06 -2.04 -9.26
C GLU A 25 4.99 -2.36 -10.31
N MET A 26 3.73 -2.49 -9.87
CA MET A 26 2.57 -2.71 -10.76
C MET A 26 2.21 -1.49 -11.62
N LEU A 27 2.82 -0.33 -11.36
CA LEU A 27 2.66 0.91 -12.14
C LEU A 27 3.90 1.25 -12.98
N ARG A 28 4.98 0.47 -12.85
CA ARG A 28 6.24 0.72 -13.56
C ARG A 28 6.33 -0.10 -14.83
N CYS A 29 6.60 0.59 -15.92
CA CYS A 29 6.91 0.00 -17.21
C CYS A 29 8.40 0.15 -17.51
N GLU A 30 8.98 -0.86 -18.13
CA GLU A 30 10.36 -0.87 -18.62
C GLU A 30 10.34 -1.04 -20.14
N ASP A 31 11.11 -0.22 -20.83
CA ASP A 31 11.28 -0.29 -22.28
C ASP A 31 12.33 -1.35 -22.64
N ILE A 32 11.94 -2.34 -23.42
CA ILE A 32 12.80 -3.44 -23.86
C ILE A 32 12.97 -3.34 -25.38
N ASP A 33 14.22 -3.21 -25.83
CA ASP A 33 14.55 -3.33 -27.24
C ASP A 33 14.56 -4.80 -27.66
N LEU A 34 13.58 -5.20 -28.47
CA LEU A 34 13.42 -6.57 -28.98
C LEU A 34 14.20 -6.78 -30.30
N GLY A 35 15.06 -5.83 -30.66
CA GLY A 35 15.90 -5.85 -31.85
C GLY A 35 15.23 -5.24 -33.09
N PRO A 36 15.98 -5.17 -34.20
CA PRO A 36 15.68 -4.31 -35.35
C PRO A 36 14.39 -4.63 -36.11
N ARG A 37 13.78 -5.81 -35.91
CA ARG A 37 12.49 -6.17 -36.56
C ARG A 37 11.27 -5.91 -35.69
N ARG A 38 11.43 -5.81 -34.37
CA ARG A 38 10.32 -5.70 -33.42
C ARG A 38 10.29 -4.36 -32.71
N GLY A 39 11.39 -3.61 -32.74
CA GLY A 39 11.51 -2.29 -32.13
C GLY A 39 11.51 -2.35 -30.60
N VAL A 40 11.39 -1.16 -30.00
CA VAL A 40 11.26 -0.99 -28.55
C VAL A 40 9.80 -1.16 -28.15
N ARG A 41 9.56 -1.94 -27.10
CA ARG A 41 8.23 -2.13 -26.50
C ARG A 41 8.30 -2.01 -24.98
N SER A 42 7.24 -1.47 -24.39
CA SER A 42 7.16 -1.25 -22.95
C SER A 42 6.44 -2.42 -22.27
N PHE A 43 7.07 -3.03 -21.28
CA PHE A 43 6.50 -4.14 -20.51
C PHE A 43 6.42 -3.80 -19.02
N LEU A 44 5.46 -4.40 -18.33
CA LEU A 44 5.31 -4.25 -16.89
C LEU A 44 6.51 -4.86 -16.17
N VAL A 45 7.10 -4.13 -15.21
CA VAL A 45 8.28 -4.57 -14.47
C VAL A 45 7.98 -5.82 -13.63
N ALA A 46 6.82 -5.83 -12.97
CA ALA A 46 6.39 -6.94 -12.12
C ALA A 46 6.09 -8.24 -12.91
N ASP A 47 5.67 -8.11 -14.18
CA ASP A 47 5.43 -9.25 -15.07
C ASP A 47 5.69 -8.85 -16.53
N ARG A 48 6.85 -9.28 -17.05
CA ARG A 48 7.30 -9.00 -18.42
C ARG A 48 6.44 -9.68 -19.50
N ALA A 49 5.47 -10.51 -19.14
CA ALA A 49 4.48 -11.04 -20.08
C ALA A 49 3.36 -10.02 -20.41
N VAL A 50 3.25 -8.94 -19.64
CA VAL A 50 2.22 -7.91 -19.81
C VAL A 50 2.83 -6.68 -20.49
N GLU A 51 2.38 -6.39 -21.71
CA GLU A 51 2.74 -5.18 -22.44
C GLU A 51 1.95 -3.98 -21.88
N CYS A 52 2.66 -2.89 -21.60
CA CYS A 52 2.09 -1.66 -21.08
C CYS A 52 1.23 -0.95 -22.14
N GLY A 53 0.18 -0.25 -21.69
CA GLY A 53 -0.77 0.42 -22.59
C GLY A 53 -1.78 -0.52 -23.26
N THR A 54 -1.79 -1.80 -22.87
CA THR A 54 -2.87 -2.73 -23.23
C THR A 54 -4.00 -2.67 -22.20
N GLY A 55 -5.23 -2.98 -22.60
CA GLY A 55 -6.38 -2.99 -21.67
C GLY A 55 -6.21 -3.94 -20.47
N ARG A 56 -5.34 -4.97 -20.60
CA ARG A 56 -4.97 -5.87 -19.50
C ARG A 56 -4.08 -5.18 -18.47
N HIS A 57 -3.08 -4.41 -18.92
CA HIS A 57 -2.27 -3.56 -18.05
C HIS A 57 -3.13 -2.55 -17.29
N ASP A 58 -4.07 -1.89 -17.98
CA ASP A 58 -4.91 -0.85 -17.36
C ASP A 58 -5.84 -1.38 -16.26
N ALA A 59 -6.22 -2.65 -16.33
CA ALA A 59 -6.98 -3.31 -15.27
C ALA A 59 -6.10 -3.53 -14.01
N TYR A 60 -4.87 -4.00 -14.19
CA TYR A 60 -3.91 -4.18 -13.09
C TYR A 60 -3.51 -2.83 -12.48
N ALA A 61 -3.20 -1.83 -13.31
CA ALA A 61 -2.84 -0.50 -12.85
C ALA A 61 -3.97 0.14 -12.03
N ARG A 62 -5.24 -0.01 -12.46
CA ARG A 62 -6.40 0.45 -11.68
C ARG A 62 -6.55 -0.27 -10.35
N ALA A 63 -6.39 -1.59 -10.32
CA ALA A 63 -6.48 -2.36 -9.09
C ALA A 63 -5.37 -1.97 -8.10
N ALA A 64 -4.12 -1.87 -8.57
CA ALA A 64 -2.98 -1.44 -7.78
C ALA A 64 -3.17 0.00 -7.25
N THR A 65 -3.70 0.90 -8.07
CA THR A 65 -4.01 2.28 -7.67
C THR A 65 -5.07 2.34 -6.57
N LEU A 66 -6.18 1.60 -6.74
CA LEU A 66 -7.24 1.53 -5.73
C LEU A 66 -6.72 0.95 -4.41
N GLN A 67 -5.90 -0.10 -4.49
CA GLN A 67 -5.31 -0.72 -3.31
C GLN A 67 -4.30 0.21 -2.63
N PHE A 68 -3.46 0.90 -3.41
CA PHE A 68 -2.51 1.89 -2.91
C PHE A 68 -3.21 2.99 -2.12
N PHE A 69 -4.17 3.68 -2.75
CA PHE A 69 -4.91 4.75 -2.07
C PHE A 69 -5.75 4.20 -0.91
N GLY A 70 -6.39 3.05 -1.11
CA GLY A 70 -7.15 2.38 -0.06
C GLY A 70 -6.31 2.13 1.17
N TYR A 71 -5.11 1.59 1.02
CA TYR A 71 -4.22 1.26 2.13
C TYR A 71 -3.59 2.51 2.77
N VAL A 72 -3.14 3.47 1.94
CA VAL A 72 -2.56 4.75 2.38
C VAL A 72 -3.55 5.60 3.16
N LEU A 73 -4.83 5.57 2.81
CA LEU A 73 -5.88 6.25 3.57
C LEU A 73 -6.35 5.42 4.77
N PHE A 74 -6.48 4.10 4.60
CA PHE A 74 -7.01 3.23 5.65
C PHE A 74 -6.12 3.19 6.88
N VAL A 75 -4.80 3.05 6.74
CA VAL A 75 -3.89 2.91 7.89
C VAL A 75 -3.94 4.13 8.83
N PRO A 76 -3.78 5.39 8.35
CA PRO A 76 -3.91 6.57 9.20
C PRO A 76 -5.31 6.73 9.80
N LEU A 77 -6.37 6.52 9.02
CA LEU A 77 -7.75 6.66 9.50
C LEU A 77 -8.08 5.61 10.57
N PHE A 78 -7.63 4.37 10.37
CA PHE A 78 -7.77 3.30 11.33
C PHE A 78 -7.01 3.63 12.62
N ALA A 79 -5.76 4.10 12.52
CA ALA A 79 -4.97 4.51 13.68
C ALA A 79 -5.65 5.63 14.49
N VAL A 80 -6.17 6.67 13.82
CA VAL A 80 -6.94 7.74 14.48
C VAL A 80 -8.22 7.20 15.13
N GLY A 81 -8.92 6.29 14.45
CA GLY A 81 -10.13 5.65 14.96
C GLY A 81 -9.86 4.87 16.26
N VAL A 82 -8.78 4.09 16.29
CA VAL A 82 -8.36 3.32 17.48
C VAL A 82 -8.02 4.25 18.64
N VAL A 83 -7.26 5.32 18.38
CA VAL A 83 -6.92 6.33 19.40
C VAL A 83 -8.17 7.00 19.98
N LYS A 84 -9.10 7.43 19.12
CA LYS A 84 -10.35 8.06 19.57
C LYS A 84 -11.23 7.11 20.36
N ALA A 85 -11.37 5.86 19.90
CA ALA A 85 -12.13 4.84 20.61
C ALA A 85 -11.55 4.56 22.00
N HIS A 86 -10.22 4.46 22.10
CA HIS A 86 -9.53 4.24 23.38
C HIS A 86 -9.71 5.44 24.33
N ALA A 87 -9.59 6.66 23.82
CA ALA A 87 -9.79 7.88 24.60
C ALA A 87 -11.22 8.03 25.14
N LEU A 88 -12.24 7.62 24.35
CA LEU A 88 -13.64 7.61 24.80
C LEU A 88 -13.88 6.63 25.94
N VAL A 89 -13.19 5.48 25.93
CA VAL A 89 -13.36 4.44 26.96
C VAL A 89 -12.59 4.75 28.24
N THR A 90 -11.35 5.25 28.11
CA THR A 90 -10.45 5.44 29.26
C THR A 90 -10.44 6.86 29.83
N GLY A 91 -11.00 7.84 29.11
CA GLY A 91 -11.02 9.24 29.52
C GLY A 91 -9.64 9.91 29.59
N SER A 92 -8.57 9.24 29.14
CA SER A 92 -7.20 9.75 29.16
C SER A 92 -6.58 9.66 27.77
N LEU A 93 -6.09 10.80 27.27
CA LEU A 93 -5.37 10.87 25.98
C LEU A 93 -3.90 10.44 26.10
N ASP A 94 -3.38 10.32 27.32
CA ASP A 94 -1.96 10.03 27.58
C ASP A 94 -1.57 8.57 27.30
N ALA A 95 -2.51 7.62 27.42
CA ALA A 95 -2.29 6.24 27.00
C ALA A 95 -2.23 6.12 25.47
N ALA A 96 -3.11 6.83 24.76
CA ALA A 96 -3.18 6.82 23.31
C ALA A 96 -1.96 7.52 22.66
N ARG A 97 -1.44 8.57 23.29
CA ARG A 97 -0.21 9.25 22.86
C ARG A 97 0.99 8.30 22.90
N ARG A 98 1.15 7.51 23.96
CA ARG A 98 2.24 6.52 24.04
C ARG A 98 2.12 5.44 22.95
N ALA A 99 0.92 4.94 22.66
CA ALA A 99 0.72 3.96 21.60
C ALA A 99 1.08 4.48 20.19
N PHE A 100 0.97 5.79 19.94
CA PHE A 100 1.28 6.41 18.65
C PHE A 100 2.76 6.80 18.48
N PHE A 101 3.50 7.00 19.58
CA PHE A 101 4.90 7.46 19.58
C PHE A 101 5.94 6.36 19.85
N PHE A 102 5.52 5.16 20.28
CA PHE A 102 6.40 3.98 20.39
C PHE A 102 6.33 3.05 19.17
N LEU A 103 5.62 3.48 18.13
CA LEU A 103 5.71 2.97 16.75
C LEU A 103 6.51 3.96 15.91
#